data_AF-A0A3C0AH62-F1
#
_entry.id   AF-A0A3C0AH62-F1
#
_cell.length_a   1.000
_cell.length_b   1.000
_cell.length_c   1.000
_cell.angle_alpha   90.00
_cell.angle_beta   90.00
_cell.angle_gamma   90.00
#
_symmetry.space_group_name_H-M   'P 1'
#
loop_
_entity.id
_entity.type
_entity.pdbx_description
1 polymer ?
#
loop_
_entity_poly.entity_id
_entity_poly.type
_entity_poly.pdbx_seq_one_letter_code
_entity_poly.pdbx_strand_id
1 'polypeptide(L)'
;DGGFYYNVSAGGASPSGKNKDGGLRSYGSMTYAGLKSMIYAGLTPKDPRVKAALDWIQKNYTVENNPGMGDNGLYYYYQLFAKALDTAELKQVTDSKGQKHDWRNELASHLFKVQQENGSWVNSKSNRWFEGDPNLVTAYTLLALKNCETTPAAD
;
A
#
# COMPACT_ATOMS: atom_id res chain seq x y z
N ASP A 1 13.09 -2.52 -10.56
CA ASP A 1 13.40 -2.19 -9.14
C ASP A 1 12.70 -3.13 -8.14
N GLY A 2 11.87 -4.08 -8.61
CA GLY A 2 11.12 -5.00 -7.75
C GLY A 2 9.72 -4.52 -7.40
N GLY A 3 9.44 -3.23 -7.62
CA GLY A 3 8.10 -2.67 -7.50
C GLY A 3 7.25 -2.96 -8.73
N PHE A 4 5.95 -2.68 -8.61
CA PHE A 4 4.99 -2.86 -9.69
C PHE A 4 4.43 -1.50 -10.13
N TYR A 5 3.92 -1.46 -11.34
CA TYR A 5 3.28 -0.32 -11.96
C TYR A 5 2.00 -0.77 -12.65
N TYR A 6 1.12 0.18 -12.93
CA TYR A 6 -0.07 -0.03 -13.74
C TYR A 6 0.15 0.55 -15.13
N ASN A 7 -0.23 -0.22 -16.15
CA ASN A 7 -0.21 0.19 -17.54
C ASN A 7 -1.51 -0.30 -18.17
N VAL A 8 -2.36 0.63 -18.62
CA VAL A 8 -3.46 0.32 -19.53
C VAL A 8 -2.88 0.25 -20.92
N SER A 9 -3.31 -0.73 -21.73
CA SER A 9 -2.90 -0.93 -23.14
C SER A 9 -3.03 0.31 -24.06
N ALA A 10 -3.48 1.46 -23.55
CA ALA A 10 -3.45 2.79 -24.14
C ALA A 10 -2.01 3.36 -24.31
N GLY A 11 -1.18 2.68 -25.11
CA GLY A 11 0.12 3.22 -25.55
C GLY A 11 1.25 3.13 -24.53
N GLY A 12 1.09 2.36 -23.45
CA GLY A 12 2.19 2.06 -22.53
C GLY A 12 2.45 3.11 -21.44
N ALA A 13 1.51 4.02 -21.19
CA ALA A 13 1.65 5.06 -20.17
C ALA A 13 1.24 4.55 -18.77
N SER A 14 2.07 4.82 -17.77
CA SER A 14 1.75 4.62 -16.35
C SER A 14 1.35 5.95 -15.69
N PRO A 15 0.34 5.98 -14.79
CA PRO A 15 0.01 7.15 -13.97
C PRO A 15 1.19 7.71 -13.16
N SER A 16 2.13 6.84 -12.78
CA SER A 16 3.36 7.20 -12.06
C SER A 16 4.48 7.69 -13.01
N GLY A 17 4.27 7.68 -14.32
CA GLY A 17 5.27 8.10 -15.30
C GLY A 17 6.45 7.13 -15.44
N LYS A 18 7.62 7.69 -15.75
CA LYS A 18 8.87 6.96 -16.03
C LYS A 18 9.96 7.31 -15.00
N ASN A 19 10.89 6.39 -14.81
CA ASN A 19 12.15 6.64 -14.12
C ASN A 19 13.11 7.42 -15.03
N LYS A 20 14.24 7.89 -14.47
CA LYS A 20 15.28 8.64 -15.21
C LYS A 20 15.80 7.86 -16.42
N ASP A 21 15.84 6.55 -16.29
CA ASP A 21 16.33 5.57 -17.26
C ASP A 21 15.26 5.16 -18.29
N GLY A 22 14.08 5.80 -18.26
CA GLY A 22 13.01 5.63 -19.26
C GLY A 22 12.05 4.46 -19.00
N GLY A 23 12.36 3.56 -18.05
CA GLY A 23 11.46 2.49 -17.61
C GLY A 23 10.24 3.02 -16.85
N LEU A 24 9.13 2.27 -16.85
CA LEU A 24 7.93 2.65 -16.09
C LEU A 24 8.20 2.68 -14.59
N ARG A 25 7.72 3.74 -13.92
CA ARG A 25 7.98 3.96 -12.50
C ARG A 25 7.06 3.09 -11.64
N SER A 26 7.63 2.31 -10.74
CA SER A 26 6.87 1.56 -9.74
C SER A 26 6.23 2.48 -8.71
N TYR A 27 5.11 2.07 -8.12
CA TYR A 27 4.45 2.84 -7.07
C TYR A 27 3.71 1.97 -6.05
N GLY A 28 3.46 2.55 -4.88
CA GLY A 28 3.08 1.84 -3.66
C GLY A 28 1.90 0.90 -3.86
N SER A 29 0.76 1.44 -4.27
CA SER A 29 -0.47 0.64 -4.38
C SER A 29 -0.30 -0.55 -5.33
N MET A 30 0.37 -0.38 -6.47
CA MET A 30 0.58 -1.51 -7.38
C MET A 30 1.59 -2.52 -6.83
N THR A 31 2.64 -2.08 -6.15
CA THR A 31 3.60 -3.01 -5.52
C THR A 31 2.92 -3.90 -4.47
N TYR A 32 2.08 -3.32 -3.63
CA TYR A 32 1.30 -4.10 -2.65
C TYR A 32 0.27 -5.02 -3.31
N ALA A 33 -0.40 -4.57 -4.38
CA ALA A 33 -1.28 -5.44 -5.18
C ALA A 33 -0.51 -6.61 -5.80
N GLY A 34 0.68 -6.36 -6.33
CA GLY A 34 1.57 -7.37 -6.93
C GLY A 34 2.00 -8.41 -5.91
N LEU A 35 2.48 -7.99 -4.73
CA LEU A 35 2.84 -8.88 -3.63
C LEU A 35 1.67 -9.80 -3.25
N LYS A 36 0.51 -9.20 -2.98
CA LYS A 36 -0.70 -9.95 -2.61
C LYS A 36 -1.09 -10.98 -3.68
N SER A 37 -1.06 -10.57 -4.95
CA SER A 37 -1.40 -11.45 -6.08
C SER A 37 -0.44 -12.63 -6.21
N MET A 38 0.86 -12.40 -6.02
CA MET A 38 1.86 -13.46 -6.03
C MET A 38 1.63 -14.48 -4.91
N ILE A 39 1.33 -14.02 -3.69
CA ILE A 39 1.05 -14.91 -2.56
C ILE A 39 -0.20 -15.77 -2.83
N TYR A 40 -1.28 -15.16 -3.33
CA TYR A 40 -2.48 -15.92 -3.70
C TYR A 40 -2.28 -16.88 -4.88
N ALA A 41 -1.30 -16.61 -5.74
CA ALA A 41 -0.87 -17.55 -6.78
C ALA A 41 0.04 -18.68 -6.27
N GLY A 42 0.28 -18.78 -4.95
CA GLY A 42 1.06 -19.84 -4.32
C GLY A 42 2.57 -19.60 -4.28
N LEU A 43 3.04 -18.38 -4.61
CA LEU A 43 4.46 -18.07 -4.50
C LEU A 43 4.85 -17.89 -3.03
N THR A 44 6.04 -18.37 -2.69
CA THR A 44 6.57 -18.29 -1.32
C THR A 44 7.51 -17.09 -1.15
N PRO A 45 7.84 -16.69 0.09
CA PRO A 45 8.85 -15.65 0.34
C PRO A 45 10.25 -15.93 -0.24
N LYS A 46 10.53 -17.18 -0.63
CA LYS A 46 11.79 -17.57 -1.29
C LYS A 46 11.78 -17.29 -2.79
N ASP A 47 10.62 -17.02 -3.40
CA ASP A 47 10.54 -16.67 -4.82
C ASP A 47 11.23 -15.32 -5.06
N PRO A 48 12.14 -15.21 -6.04
CA PRO A 48 12.90 -13.98 -6.28
C PRO A 48 12.00 -12.77 -6.58
N ARG A 49 10.80 -12.97 -7.15
CA ARG A 49 9.85 -11.88 -7.44
C ARG A 49 9.18 -11.37 -6.17
N VAL A 50 8.81 -12.28 -5.26
CA VAL A 50 8.27 -11.92 -3.94
C VAL A 50 9.33 -11.18 -3.13
N LYS A 51 10.57 -11.69 -3.11
CA LYS A 51 11.68 -11.01 -2.45
C LYS A 51 11.89 -9.60 -3.01
N ALA A 52 11.90 -9.44 -4.33
CA ALA A 52 12.10 -8.13 -4.95
C ALA A 52 10.98 -7.12 -4.59
N ALA A 53 9.74 -7.57 -4.48
CA ALA A 53 8.61 -6.75 -4.05
C ALA A 53 8.75 -6.32 -2.58
N LEU A 54 9.13 -7.24 -1.70
CA LEU A 54 9.40 -6.95 -0.29
C LEU A 54 10.57 -5.97 -0.13
N ASP A 55 11.67 -6.17 -0.86
CA ASP A 55 12.81 -5.26 -0.85
C ASP A 55 12.40 -3.84 -1.31
N TRP A 56 11.49 -3.74 -2.29
CA TRP A 56 10.95 -2.45 -2.72
C TRP A 56 10.08 -1.80 -1.63
N ILE A 57 9.22 -2.59 -0.98
CA ILE A 57 8.38 -2.13 0.14
C ILE A 57 9.24 -1.59 1.28
N GLN A 58 10.29 -2.32 1.70
CA GLN A 58 11.19 -1.88 2.77
C GLN A 58 11.90 -0.56 2.45
N LYS A 59 12.26 -0.33 1.18
CA LYS A 59 12.88 0.91 0.73
C LYS A 59 11.92 2.10 0.67
N ASN A 60 10.63 1.84 0.49
CA ASN A 60 9.61 2.86 0.24
C ASN A 60 8.52 2.86 1.33
N TYR A 61 8.80 2.28 2.50
CA TYR A 61 7.82 2.17 3.57
C TYR A 61 7.43 3.56 4.09
N THR A 62 6.12 3.82 4.16
CA THR A 62 5.53 5.08 4.63
C THR A 62 4.03 4.89 4.83
N VAL A 63 3.44 5.58 5.80
CA VAL A 63 1.99 5.71 5.98
C VAL A 63 1.50 7.09 5.59
N GLU A 64 2.38 7.99 5.15
CA GLU A 64 2.10 9.40 4.89
C GLU A 64 1.73 9.70 3.43
N ASN A 65 2.14 8.86 2.49
CA ASN A 65 1.85 9.01 1.06
C ASN A 65 1.79 7.65 0.35
N ASN A 66 1.37 7.65 -0.91
CA ASN A 66 1.50 6.52 -1.82
C ASN A 66 2.82 6.68 -2.59
N PRO A 67 3.88 5.89 -2.30
CA PRO A 67 5.20 6.09 -2.90
C PRO A 67 5.14 6.12 -4.42
N GLY A 68 5.73 7.13 -5.04
CA GLY A 68 5.70 7.33 -6.49
C GLY A 68 4.40 7.98 -7.02
N MET A 69 3.40 8.22 -6.18
CA MET A 69 2.11 8.85 -6.51
C MET A 69 1.73 10.02 -5.60
N GLY A 70 2.39 10.20 -4.45
CA GLY A 70 2.08 11.26 -3.49
C GLY A 70 0.70 11.02 -2.86
N ASP A 71 -0.15 12.04 -2.88
CA ASP A 71 -1.52 11.92 -2.35
C ASP A 71 -2.48 11.21 -3.31
N ASN A 72 -2.06 10.82 -4.52
CA ASN A 72 -2.98 10.18 -5.47
C ASN A 72 -3.20 8.69 -5.17
N GLY A 73 -4.47 8.29 -5.01
CA GLY A 73 -4.82 6.89 -4.74
C GLY A 73 -4.32 6.43 -3.37
N LEU A 74 -4.28 7.34 -2.40
CA LEU A 74 -3.67 7.17 -1.09
C LEU A 74 -4.49 6.22 -0.21
N TYR A 75 -5.81 6.30 -0.26
CA TYR A 75 -6.67 5.45 0.55
C TYR A 75 -6.80 4.05 -0.05
N TYR A 76 -6.82 3.95 -1.38
CA TYR A 76 -6.66 2.67 -2.04
C TYR A 76 -5.28 2.03 -1.74
N TYR A 77 -4.23 2.86 -1.65
CA TYR A 77 -2.92 2.42 -1.17
C TYR A 77 -2.99 1.84 0.24
N TYR A 78 -3.62 2.51 1.21
CA TYR A 78 -3.75 1.99 2.58
C TYR A 78 -4.46 0.63 2.63
N GLN A 79 -5.54 0.46 1.87
CA GLN A 79 -6.23 -0.83 1.78
C GLN A 79 -5.30 -1.94 1.25
N LEU A 80 -4.56 -1.68 0.17
CA LEU A 80 -3.66 -2.68 -0.41
C LEU A 80 -2.43 -2.93 0.47
N PHE A 81 -1.87 -1.89 1.08
CA PHE A 81 -0.81 -1.98 2.08
C PHE A 81 -1.20 -2.95 3.18
N ALA A 82 -2.32 -2.69 3.86
CA ALA A 82 -2.72 -3.47 5.01
C ALA A 82 -3.04 -4.92 4.60
N LYS A 83 -3.82 -5.09 3.53
CA LYS A 83 -4.21 -6.42 3.06
C LYS A 83 -3.01 -7.25 2.60
N ALA A 84 -2.05 -6.66 1.91
CA ALA A 84 -0.89 -7.36 1.39
C ALA A 84 0.08 -7.78 2.51
N LEU A 85 0.36 -6.89 3.46
CA LEU A 85 1.24 -7.21 4.60
C LEU A 85 0.61 -8.25 5.53
N ASP A 86 -0.70 -8.18 5.73
CA ASP A 86 -1.46 -9.19 6.46
C ASP A 86 -1.43 -10.55 5.73
N THR A 87 -1.68 -10.56 4.42
CA THR A 87 -1.62 -11.78 3.58
C THR A 87 -0.22 -12.40 3.55
N ALA A 88 0.82 -11.57 3.68
CA ALA A 88 2.21 -12.01 3.79
C ALA A 88 2.62 -12.45 5.20
N GLU A 89 1.69 -12.38 6.17
CA GLU A 89 1.93 -12.68 7.59
C GLU A 89 3.11 -11.88 8.20
N LEU A 90 3.37 -10.70 7.65
CA LEU A 90 4.43 -9.81 8.13
C LEU A 90 4.00 -9.21 9.46
N LYS A 91 4.78 -9.48 10.51
CA LYS A 91 4.59 -8.86 11.82
C LYS A 91 5.17 -7.45 11.88
N GLN A 92 6.29 -7.23 11.21
CA GLN A 92 7.00 -5.96 11.16
C GLN A 92 7.61 -5.75 9.78
N VAL A 93 7.80 -4.50 9.39
CA VAL A 93 8.60 -4.12 8.23
C VAL A 93 9.89 -3.48 8.73
N THR A 94 11.04 -3.96 8.25
CA THR A 94 12.32 -3.28 8.51
C THR A 94 12.62 -2.38 7.33
N ASP A 95 12.74 -1.07 7.55
CA ASP A 95 13.02 -0.12 6.48
C ASP A 95 14.49 -0.19 6.00
N SER A 96 14.79 0.58 4.95
CA SER A 96 16.16 0.69 4.40
C SER A 96 17.21 1.25 5.38
N LYS A 97 16.81 1.86 6.49
CA LYS A 97 17.69 2.36 7.55
C LYS A 97 17.85 1.36 8.69
N GLY A 98 17.20 0.20 8.62
CA GLY A 98 17.20 -0.82 9.66
C GLY A 98 16.19 -0.57 10.79
N GLN A 99 15.31 0.44 10.66
CA GLN A 99 14.26 0.70 11.63
C GLN A 99 13.15 -0.34 11.46
N LYS A 100 12.70 -0.90 12.59
CA LYS A 100 11.56 -1.82 12.61
C LYS A 100 10.26 -1.05 12.80
N HIS A 101 9.28 -1.37 11.99
CA HIS A 101 7.95 -0.74 11.96
C HIS A 101 6.88 -1.74 12.36
N ASP A 102 6.09 -1.40 13.36
CA ASP A 102 4.80 -2.04 13.62
C ASP A 102 3.76 -1.42 12.70
N TRP A 103 3.69 -1.96 11.49
CA TRP A 103 2.88 -1.38 10.43
C TRP A 103 1.39 -1.36 10.75
N ARG A 104 0.89 -2.30 11.58
CA ARG A 104 -0.52 -2.34 11.99
C ARG A 104 -0.83 -1.12 12.85
N ASN A 105 -0.03 -0.92 13.89
CA ASN A 105 -0.18 0.20 14.80
C ASN A 105 0.07 1.55 14.11
N GLU A 106 1.11 1.64 13.29
CA GLU A 106 1.45 2.88 12.58
C GLU A 106 0.36 3.29 11.59
N LEU A 107 -0.16 2.36 10.79
CA LEU A 107 -1.23 2.66 9.85
C LEU A 107 -2.54 3.00 10.59
N ALA A 108 -2.93 2.23 11.60
CA ALA A 108 -4.14 2.50 12.36
C ALA A 108 -4.08 3.88 13.06
N SER A 109 -2.96 4.18 13.72
CA SER A 109 -2.72 5.47 14.37
C SER A 109 -2.78 6.64 13.37
N HIS A 110 -2.20 6.45 12.18
CA HIS A 110 -2.28 7.44 11.11
C HIS A 110 -3.74 7.67 10.68
N LEU A 111 -4.49 6.60 10.42
CA LEU A 111 -5.88 6.67 9.96
C LEU A 111 -6.79 7.33 11.01
N PHE A 112 -6.67 6.98 12.30
CA PHE A 112 -7.44 7.65 13.35
C PHE A 112 -7.11 9.13 13.47
N LYS A 113 -5.84 9.52 13.28
CA LYS A 113 -5.42 10.92 13.31
C LYS A 113 -6.05 11.76 12.19
N VAL A 114 -6.29 11.16 11.02
CA VAL A 114 -6.84 11.87 9.84
C VAL A 114 -8.34 11.64 9.65
N GLN A 115 -9.00 10.96 10.58
CA GLN A 115 -10.45 10.80 10.57
C GLN A 115 -11.14 12.15 10.78
N GLN A 116 -12.22 12.40 10.04
CA GLN A 116 -13.05 13.59 10.23
C GLN A 116 -13.94 13.44 11.46
N GLU A 117 -14.45 14.56 11.99
CA GLU A 117 -15.34 14.58 13.16
C GLU A 117 -16.61 13.72 12.98
N ASN A 118 -17.12 13.61 11.74
CA ASN A 118 -18.28 12.78 11.42
C ASN A 118 -17.94 11.28 11.28
N GLY A 119 -16.70 10.89 11.57
CA GLY A 119 -16.22 9.51 11.49
C GLY A 119 -15.80 9.03 10.10
N SER A 120 -15.97 9.84 9.06
CA SER A 120 -15.59 9.48 7.69
C SER A 120 -14.14 9.87 7.37
N TRP A 121 -13.64 9.34 6.25
CA TRP A 121 -12.37 9.74 5.65
C TRP A 121 -12.58 10.27 4.25
N VAL A 122 -11.71 11.19 3.82
CA VAL A 122 -11.70 11.74 2.46
C VAL A 122 -10.28 12.14 2.10
N ASN A 123 -9.92 12.07 0.82
CA ASN A 123 -8.68 12.63 0.34
C ASN A 123 -8.86 14.10 -0.04
N SER A 124 -8.59 14.98 0.91
CA SER A 124 -8.68 16.44 0.71
C SER A 124 -7.60 17.00 -0.22
N LYS A 125 -6.53 16.25 -0.49
CA LYS A 125 -5.39 16.69 -1.31
C LYS A 125 -5.47 16.20 -2.76
N SER A 126 -6.23 15.15 -3.04
CA SER A 126 -6.43 14.64 -4.39
C SER A 126 -7.79 13.96 -4.56
N ASN A 127 -8.53 14.36 -5.60
CA ASN A 127 -9.74 13.66 -6.04
C ASN A 127 -9.46 12.60 -7.13
N ARG A 128 -8.18 12.26 -7.37
CA ARG A 128 -7.84 11.28 -8.40
C ARG A 128 -8.42 9.92 -8.02
N TRP A 129 -9.09 9.29 -9.00
CA TRP A 129 -9.80 8.01 -8.81
C TRP A 129 -10.89 8.07 -7.74
N PHE A 130 -11.62 9.19 -7.70
CA PHE A 130 -12.78 9.41 -6.83
C PHE A 130 -12.44 9.43 -5.32
N GLU A 131 -11.18 9.64 -4.93
CA GLU A 131 -10.84 9.72 -3.51
C GLU A 131 -11.34 11.02 -2.81
N GLY A 132 -11.98 11.93 -3.53
CA GLY A 132 -12.77 13.01 -2.94
C GLY A 132 -14.17 12.56 -2.47
N ASP A 133 -14.60 11.34 -2.77
CA ASP A 133 -15.86 10.76 -2.28
C ASP A 133 -15.63 10.08 -0.91
N PRO A 134 -16.22 10.60 0.18
CA PRO A 134 -16.03 10.03 1.51
C PRO A 134 -16.63 8.62 1.66
N ASN A 135 -17.61 8.22 0.84
CA ASN A 135 -18.17 6.87 0.91
C ASN A 135 -17.14 5.82 0.46
N LEU A 136 -16.51 6.08 -0.68
CA LEU A 136 -15.47 5.21 -1.23
C LEU A 136 -14.27 5.13 -0.29
N VAL A 137 -13.79 6.29 0.14
CA VAL A 137 -12.60 6.38 1.00
C VAL A 137 -12.84 5.75 2.36
N THR A 138 -14.00 5.98 2.98
CA THR A 138 -14.34 5.35 4.25
C THR A 138 -14.40 3.83 4.12
N ALA A 139 -14.94 3.30 3.02
CA ALA A 139 -14.96 1.85 2.77
C ALA A 139 -13.52 1.28 2.67
N TYR A 140 -12.63 1.94 1.94
CA TYR A 140 -11.22 1.52 1.87
C TYR A 140 -10.53 1.56 3.25
N THR A 141 -10.74 2.63 4.02
CA THR A 141 -10.15 2.80 5.34
C THR A 141 -10.62 1.73 6.32
N LEU A 142 -11.92 1.42 6.35
CA LEU A 142 -12.45 0.38 7.25
C LEU A 142 -11.88 -1.01 6.90
N LEU A 143 -11.71 -1.32 5.62
CA LEU A 143 -11.05 -2.55 5.19
C LEU A 143 -9.57 -2.57 5.60
N ALA A 144 -8.86 -1.45 5.50
CA ALA A 144 -7.48 -1.35 5.94
C ALA A 144 -7.36 -1.58 7.46
N LEU A 145 -8.21 -0.91 8.26
CA LEU A 145 -8.26 -1.05 9.72
C LEU A 145 -8.58 -2.49 10.14
N LYS A 146 -9.47 -3.18 9.41
CA LYS A 146 -9.75 -4.59 9.66
C LYS A 146 -8.50 -5.48 9.52
N ASN A 147 -7.59 -5.17 8.60
CA ASN A 147 -6.31 -5.87 8.45
C ASN A 147 -5.25 -5.41 9.48
N CYS A 148 -5.47 -4.30 10.19
CA CYS A 148 -4.63 -3.87 11.30
C CYS A 148 -4.99 -4.56 12.62
N GLU A 149 -6.14 -5.20 12.73
CA GLU A 149 -6.49 -5.98 13.91
C GLU A 149 -5.48 -7.11 14.12
N THR A 150 -4.98 -7.26 15.35
CA THR A 150 -4.23 -8.46 15.71
C THR A 150 -5.22 -9.56 16.04
N THR A 151 -5.14 -10.71 15.37
CA THR A 151 -5.86 -11.90 15.81
C THR A 151 -5.44 -12.17 17.26
N PRO A 152 -6.37 -12.22 18.23
CA PRO A 152 -6.05 -12.66 19.57
C PRO A 152 -5.35 -14.02 19.49
N ALA A 153 -4.36 -14.26 20.34
CA ALA A 153 -3.85 -15.62 20.50
C ALA A 153 -5.06 -16.53 20.78
N ALA A 154 -5.17 -17.64 20.05
CA ALA A 154 -6.17 -18.65 20.40
C ALA A 154 -5.83 -19.14 21.82
N ASP A 155 -6.78 -18.92 22.74
CA ASP A 155 -6.71 -19.43 24.11
C ASP A 155 -6.67 -20.97 24.14
#